data_AF-A0A401U306-F1
#
_entry.id   AF-A0A401U306-F1
#
_cell.length_a   1.000
_cell.length_b   1.000
_cell.length_c   1.000
_cell.angle_alpha   90.00
_cell.angle_beta   90.00
_cell.angle_gamma   90.00
#
_symmetry.space_group_name_H-M   'P 1'
#
loop_
_entity.id
_entity.type
_entity.pdbx_description
1 polymer ?
#
loop_
_entity_poly.entity_id
_entity_poly.type
_entity_poly.pdbx_seq_one_letter_code
_entity_poly.pdbx_strand_id
1 'polypeptide(L)'
;DINKIDINKIDVSKININKIDVSKIDINKININKIDVNKIDVRKIDINKIDINKIDTNKIDVSKIDINKIDVSKINISKIDINKIVISKININKININKIDVSKIDIKKIDINKIDINKIDISKIDIKKIDINKIDINKIDINKIDVNKIDVSKIDINKININKIDINKIDINKIDI
;
A
#
# COMPACT_ATOMS: atom_id res chain seq x y z
N ASP A 1 -0.63 22.78 17.54
CA ASP A 1 -0.80 21.30 17.45
C ASP A 1 -2.19 20.94 16.97
N ILE A 2 -2.32 20.61 15.68
CA ILE A 2 -3.55 19.99 15.18
C ILE A 2 -3.48 18.53 15.61
N ASN A 3 -4.07 18.22 16.75
CA ASN A 3 -4.03 16.87 17.28
C ASN A 3 -4.87 15.89 16.43
N LYS A 4 -5.80 16.36 15.60
CA LYS A 4 -6.67 15.52 14.78
C LYS A 4 -7.16 16.25 13.52
N ILE A 5 -7.22 15.53 12.40
CA ILE A 5 -8.00 15.90 11.21
C ILE A 5 -9.23 15.00 11.18
N ASP A 6 -10.42 15.59 11.14
CA ASP A 6 -11.70 14.90 11.08
C ASP A 6 -12.56 15.54 9.99
N ILE A 7 -12.70 14.87 8.85
CA ILE A 7 -13.33 15.44 7.65
C ILE A 7 -14.28 14.42 7.03
N ASN A 8 -15.54 14.81 6.81
CA ASN A 8 -16.47 13.92 6.12
C ASN A 8 -16.09 13.70 4.64
N LYS A 9 -15.74 14.77 3.91
CA LYS A 9 -15.39 14.68 2.49
C LYS A 9 -14.29 15.66 2.12
N ILE A 10 -13.27 15.19 1.40
CA ILE A 10 -12.31 16.00 0.67
C ILE A 10 -12.58 15.78 -0.83
N ASP A 11 -12.84 16.88 -1.54
CA ASP A 11 -13.11 16.86 -2.99
C ASP A 11 -12.41 18.06 -3.63
N VAL A 12 -11.15 17.86 -4.05
CA VAL A 12 -10.30 18.93 -4.60
C VAL A 12 -9.46 18.41 -5.75
N SER A 13 -9.08 19.27 -6.68
CA SER A 13 -8.25 18.86 -7.81
C SER A 13 -6.82 18.51 -7.41
N LYS A 14 -6.25 19.23 -6.44
CA LYS A 14 -4.86 19.08 -6.04
C LYS A 14 -4.64 19.36 -4.56
N ILE A 15 -3.81 18.53 -3.93
CA ILE A 15 -3.18 18.82 -2.64
C ILE A 15 -1.67 18.88 -2.85
N ASN A 16 -1.04 19.94 -2.35
CA ASN A 16 0.41 20.09 -2.32
C ASN A 16 0.83 20.53 -0.92
N ILE A 17 1.45 19.65 -0.15
CA ILE A 17 1.79 19.89 1.26
C ILE A 17 3.22 19.43 1.53
N ASN A 18 4.02 20.27 2.19
CA ASN A 18 5.37 19.85 2.57
C ASN A 18 5.35 18.75 3.66
N LYS A 19 4.56 18.95 4.72
CA LYS A 19 4.49 17.99 5.83
C LYS A 19 3.08 17.90 6.39
N ILE A 20 2.60 16.68 6.58
CA ILE A 20 1.45 16.35 7.41
C ILE A 20 2.01 15.71 8.69
N ASP A 21 1.78 16.34 9.84
CA ASP A 21 2.23 15.89 11.15
C ASP A 21 1.08 16.07 12.15
N VAL A 22 0.32 14.99 12.36
CA VAL A 22 -0.87 14.98 13.21
C VAL A 22 -1.03 13.64 13.91
N SER A 23 -1.69 13.60 15.06
CA SER A 23 -1.86 12.32 15.77
C SER A 23 -2.87 11.39 15.08
N LYS A 24 -3.95 11.94 14.50
CA LYS A 24 -5.00 11.16 13.86
C LYS A 24 -5.56 11.86 12.62
N ILE A 25 -5.77 11.09 11.56
CA ILE A 25 -6.57 11.46 10.39
C ILE A 25 -7.79 10.53 10.36
N ASP A 26 -8.98 11.11 10.31
CA ASP A 26 -10.27 10.43 10.20
C ASP A 26 -11.03 11.05 9.04
N ILE A 27 -11.18 10.30 7.93
CA ILE A 27 -11.83 10.83 6.72
C ILE A 27 -12.82 9.83 6.15
N ASN A 28 -14.08 10.24 5.96
CA ASN A 28 -15.04 9.33 5.34
C ASN A 28 -14.80 9.16 3.83
N LYS A 29 -14.58 10.24 3.08
CA LYS A 29 -14.31 10.15 1.63
C LYS A 29 -13.25 11.12 1.14
N ILE A 30 -12.32 10.61 0.33
CA ILE A 30 -11.33 11.39 -0.42
C ILE A 30 -11.60 11.19 -1.92
N ASN A 31 -11.72 12.29 -2.66
CA ASN A 31 -11.74 12.33 -4.12
C ASN A 31 -10.77 13.41 -4.61
N ILE A 32 -9.60 13.03 -5.14
CA ILE A 32 -8.56 13.99 -5.50
C ILE A 32 -7.87 13.58 -6.81
N ASN A 33 -7.64 14.53 -7.71
CA ASN A 33 -6.89 14.21 -8.93
C ASN A 33 -5.38 14.04 -8.64
N LYS A 34 -4.74 14.95 -7.89
CA LYS A 34 -3.33 14.80 -7.51
C LYS A 34 -3.05 15.11 -6.04
N ILE A 35 -2.39 14.18 -5.35
CA ILE A 35 -1.73 14.43 -4.07
C ILE A 35 -0.22 14.49 -4.29
N ASP A 36 0.41 15.54 -3.78
CA ASP A 36 1.85 15.75 -3.75
C ASP A 36 2.24 16.11 -2.32
N VAL A 37 2.89 15.19 -1.60
CA VAL A 37 3.24 15.40 -0.18
C VAL A 37 4.68 14.99 0.06
N ASN A 38 5.50 15.88 0.61
CA ASN A 38 6.90 15.50 0.89
C ASN A 38 6.98 14.52 2.08
N LYS A 39 6.33 14.79 3.22
CA LYS A 39 6.31 13.88 4.37
C LYS A 39 4.92 13.72 5.00
N ILE A 40 4.53 12.48 5.27
CA ILE A 40 3.38 12.12 6.11
C ILE A 40 3.93 11.45 7.37
N ASP A 41 3.60 11.99 8.54
CA ASP A 41 3.98 11.50 9.86
C ASP A 41 2.73 11.47 10.75
N VAL A 42 2.13 10.28 10.93
CA VAL A 42 0.80 10.17 11.55
C VAL A 42 0.72 8.93 12.43
N ARG A 43 0.16 9.03 13.64
CA ARG A 43 -0.02 7.81 14.47
C ARG A 43 -1.13 6.91 13.92
N LYS A 44 -2.29 7.48 13.57
CA LYS A 44 -3.42 6.73 13.01
C LYS A 44 -4.05 7.40 11.80
N ILE A 45 -4.22 6.65 10.72
CA ILE A 45 -5.05 7.01 9.56
C ILE A 45 -6.24 6.06 9.53
N ASP A 46 -7.45 6.63 9.49
CA ASP A 46 -8.72 5.91 9.39
C ASP A 46 -9.51 6.52 8.22
N ILE A 47 -9.69 5.77 7.13
CA ILE A 47 -10.36 6.29 5.92
C ILE A 47 -11.37 5.29 5.38
N ASN A 48 -12.61 5.70 5.16
CA ASN A 48 -13.60 4.78 4.58
C ASN A 48 -13.39 4.60 3.06
N LYS A 49 -13.26 5.68 2.30
CA LYS A 49 -13.02 5.58 0.84
C LYS A 49 -11.98 6.56 0.33
N ILE A 50 -11.03 6.05 -0.45
CA ILE A 50 -10.06 6.82 -1.22
C ILE A 50 -10.31 6.59 -2.72
N ASP A 51 -10.38 7.68 -3.47
CA ASP A 51 -10.44 7.73 -4.92
C ASP A 51 -9.46 8.81 -5.39
N ILE A 52 -8.29 8.39 -5.91
CA ILE A 52 -7.21 9.33 -6.27
C ILE A 52 -6.60 8.96 -7.62
N ASN A 53 -6.45 9.91 -8.53
CA ASN A 53 -5.78 9.61 -9.79
C ASN A 53 -4.25 9.45 -9.61
N LYS A 54 -3.57 10.38 -8.92
CA LYS A 54 -2.13 10.28 -8.67
C LYS A 54 -1.75 10.63 -7.22
N ILE A 55 -0.94 9.77 -6.60
CA ILE A 55 -0.23 10.03 -5.34
C ILE A 55 1.28 10.10 -5.63
N ASP A 56 1.92 11.17 -5.20
CA ASP A 56 3.37 11.36 -5.19
C ASP A 56 3.80 11.71 -3.76
N THR A 57 4.67 10.90 -3.15
CA THR A 57 5.09 11.14 -1.76
C THR A 57 6.53 10.69 -1.49
N ASN A 58 7.35 11.52 -0.83
CA ASN A 58 8.72 11.11 -0.54
C ASN A 58 8.77 10.15 0.66
N LYS A 59 8.13 10.49 1.78
CA LYS A 59 8.13 9.63 2.98
C LYS A 59 6.75 9.50 3.60
N ILE A 60 6.37 8.26 3.91
CA ILE A 60 5.24 7.91 4.76
C ILE A 60 5.76 7.20 6.00
N ASP A 61 5.38 7.70 7.17
CA ASP A 61 5.73 7.18 8.50
C ASP A 61 4.44 7.11 9.33
N VAL A 62 3.88 5.90 9.50
CA VAL A 62 2.56 5.75 10.11
C VAL A 62 2.48 4.55 11.06
N SER A 63 1.97 4.73 12.27
CA SER A 63 1.84 3.59 13.19
C SER A 63 0.68 2.66 12.79
N LYS A 64 -0.47 3.20 12.40
CA LYS A 64 -1.61 2.39 11.93
C LYS A 64 -2.35 3.03 10.76
N ILE A 65 -2.58 2.25 9.72
CA ILE A 65 -3.51 2.56 8.63
C ILE A 65 -4.70 1.58 8.69
N ASP A 66 -5.90 2.12 8.66
CA ASP A 66 -7.16 1.39 8.56
C ASP A 66 -7.98 1.98 7.42
N ILE A 67 -8.15 1.25 6.31
CA ILE A 67 -8.87 1.77 5.14
C ILE A 67 -9.87 0.74 4.61
N ASN A 68 -11.11 1.16 4.39
CA ASN A 68 -12.11 0.24 3.84
C ASN A 68 -11.92 0.03 2.33
N LYS A 69 -11.85 1.11 1.54
CA LYS A 69 -11.61 1.01 0.08
C LYS A 69 -10.58 2.01 -0.43
N ILE A 70 -9.65 1.52 -1.24
CA ILE A 70 -8.69 2.31 -2.02
C ILE A 70 -8.92 2.06 -3.51
N ASP A 71 -9.03 3.15 -4.28
CA ASP A 71 -9.02 3.16 -5.74
C ASP A 71 -8.01 4.23 -6.19
N VAL A 72 -6.90 3.82 -6.81
CA VAL A 72 -5.84 4.75 -7.22
C VAL A 72 -5.26 4.41 -8.59
N SER A 73 -5.17 5.38 -9.50
CA SER A 73 -4.57 5.09 -10.82
C SER A 73 -3.05 4.94 -10.73
N LYS A 74 -2.37 5.80 -9.97
CA LYS A 74 -0.91 5.79 -9.85
C LYS A 74 -0.42 6.17 -8.45
N ILE A 75 0.48 5.37 -7.91
CA ILE A 75 1.22 5.65 -6.67
C ILE A 75 2.71 5.66 -6.98
N ASN A 76 3.38 6.74 -6.58
CA ASN A 76 4.83 6.88 -6.56
C ASN A 76 5.27 7.25 -5.14
N ILE A 77 6.03 6.38 -4.46
CA ILE A 77 6.52 6.66 -3.10
C ILE A 77 8.00 6.31 -2.94
N SER A 78 8.81 7.19 -2.35
CA SER A 78 10.23 6.87 -2.13
C SER A 78 10.45 5.95 -0.93
N LYS A 79 9.80 6.23 0.21
CA LYS A 79 9.89 5.39 1.42
C LYS A 79 8.55 5.27 2.13
N ILE A 80 8.19 4.04 2.48
CA ILE A 80 7.10 3.70 3.39
C ILE A 80 7.67 3.01 4.64
N ASP A 81 7.20 3.44 5.80
CA ASP A 81 7.53 2.89 7.12
C ASP A 81 6.22 2.79 7.93
N ILE A 82 5.69 1.58 8.11
CA ILE A 82 4.37 1.38 8.73
C ILE A 82 4.34 0.20 9.70
N ASN A 83 3.86 0.39 10.93
CA ASN A 83 3.75 -0.74 11.86
C ASN A 83 2.58 -1.68 11.49
N LYS A 84 1.41 -1.13 11.14
CA LYS A 84 0.24 -1.94 10.81
C LYS A 84 -0.62 -1.33 9.70
N ILE A 85 -0.95 -2.16 8.72
CA ILE A 85 -1.91 -1.85 7.65
C ILE A 85 -3.08 -2.83 7.75
N VAL A 86 -4.30 -2.31 7.76
CA VAL A 86 -5.54 -3.07 7.63
C VAL A 86 -6.35 -2.48 6.48
N ILE A 87 -6.58 -3.24 5.41
CA ILE A 87 -7.36 -2.76 4.26
C ILE A 87 -8.39 -3.78 3.80
N SER A 88 -9.64 -3.37 3.60
CA SER A 88 -10.66 -4.29 3.08
C SER A 88 -10.53 -4.49 1.56
N LYS A 89 -10.34 -3.43 0.77
CA LYS A 89 -10.17 -3.57 -0.68
C LYS A 89 -9.20 -2.54 -1.26
N ILE A 90 -8.28 -3.01 -2.11
CA ILE A 90 -7.36 -2.20 -2.90
C ILE A 90 -7.61 -2.47 -4.38
N ASN A 91 -7.74 -1.39 -5.16
CA ASN A 91 -7.66 -1.40 -6.61
C ASN A 91 -6.64 -0.36 -7.05
N ILE A 92 -5.53 -0.77 -7.68
CA ILE A 92 -4.50 0.16 -8.14
C ILE A 92 -4.02 -0.20 -9.55
N ASN A 93 -3.97 0.78 -10.45
CA ASN A 93 -3.44 0.50 -11.80
C ASN A 93 -1.90 0.42 -11.80
N LYS A 94 -1.20 1.34 -11.13
CA LYS A 94 0.27 1.31 -11.08
C LYS A 94 0.83 1.74 -9.73
N ILE A 95 1.75 0.94 -9.21
CA ILE A 95 2.55 1.24 -8.03
C ILE A 95 4.03 1.28 -8.43
N ASN A 96 4.74 2.33 -8.03
CA ASN A 96 6.19 2.39 -8.03
C ASN A 96 6.66 2.83 -6.63
N ILE A 97 7.41 1.97 -5.93
CA ILE A 97 7.93 2.28 -4.60
C ILE A 97 9.41 1.92 -4.50
N ASN A 98 10.24 2.82 -3.98
CA ASN A 98 11.66 2.51 -3.81
C ASN A 98 11.92 1.64 -2.56
N LYS A 99 11.32 1.97 -1.40
CA LYS A 99 11.48 1.16 -0.19
C LYS A 99 10.17 1.03 0.59
N ILE A 100 9.86 -0.21 0.98
CA ILE A 100 8.78 -0.55 1.90
C ILE A 100 9.36 -1.26 3.12
N ASP A 101 8.97 -0.80 4.30
CA ASP A 101 9.23 -1.44 5.59
C ASP A 101 7.90 -1.50 6.36
N VAL A 102 7.38 -2.71 6.60
CA VAL A 102 6.08 -2.88 7.26
C VAL A 102 6.10 -4.04 8.26
N SER A 103 5.67 -3.81 9.50
CA SER A 103 5.63 -4.91 10.48
C SER A 103 4.44 -5.86 10.24
N LYS A 104 3.25 -5.33 9.92
CA LYS A 104 2.07 -6.17 9.67
C LYS A 104 1.16 -5.62 8.58
N ILE A 105 0.79 -6.50 7.65
CA ILE A 105 -0.22 -6.27 6.62
C ILE A 105 -1.36 -7.27 6.80
N ASP A 106 -2.60 -6.77 6.79
CA ASP A 106 -3.84 -7.55 6.78
C ASP A 106 -4.77 -6.98 5.72
N ILE A 107 -4.97 -7.72 4.61
CA ILE A 107 -5.78 -7.24 3.48
C ILE A 107 -6.78 -8.29 3.02
N LYS A 108 -8.05 -7.93 2.85
CA LYS A 108 -9.03 -8.90 2.32
C LYS A 108 -8.89 -9.10 0.81
N LYS A 109 -8.79 -8.02 0.03
CA LYS A 109 -8.66 -8.12 -1.43
C LYS A 109 -7.71 -7.08 -2.01
N ILE A 110 -6.80 -7.57 -2.85
CA ILE A 110 -5.89 -6.76 -3.68
C ILE A 110 -6.18 -7.05 -5.15
N ASP A 111 -6.26 -5.98 -5.94
CA ASP A 111 -6.36 -6.01 -7.39
C ASP A 111 -5.40 -4.94 -7.94
N ILE A 112 -4.31 -5.36 -8.59
CA ILE A 112 -3.29 -4.43 -9.07
C ILE A 112 -2.84 -4.78 -10.48
N ASN A 113 -2.83 -3.81 -11.40
CA ASN A 113 -2.34 -4.08 -12.76
C ASN A 113 -0.81 -4.15 -12.82
N LYS A 114 -0.08 -3.20 -12.21
CA LYS A 114 1.38 -3.23 -12.19
C LYS A 114 1.98 -2.79 -10.86
N ILE A 115 2.92 -3.59 -10.36
CA ILE A 115 3.80 -3.30 -9.22
C ILE A 115 5.25 -3.26 -9.69
N ASP A 116 5.98 -2.25 -9.22
CA ASP A 116 7.42 -2.06 -9.42
C ASP A 116 8.01 -1.59 -8.09
N ILE A 117 8.81 -2.44 -7.43
CA ILE A 117 9.35 -2.13 -6.11
C ILE A 117 10.84 -2.48 -6.02
N ASN A 118 11.67 -1.54 -5.59
CA ASN A 118 13.10 -1.80 -5.44
C ASN A 118 13.43 -2.63 -4.19
N LYS A 119 12.86 -2.30 -3.03
CA LYS A 119 13.06 -3.10 -1.81
C LYS A 119 11.81 -3.21 -0.94
N ILE A 120 11.52 -4.43 -0.49
CA ILE A 120 10.46 -4.76 0.46
C ILE A 120 11.08 -5.49 1.66
N ASP A 121 10.70 -5.06 2.86
CA ASP A 121 10.95 -5.75 4.12
C ASP A 121 9.63 -5.83 4.91
N ILE A 122 9.11 -7.04 5.14
CA ILE A 122 7.83 -7.22 5.83
C ILE A 122 7.90 -8.34 6.88
N SER A 123 7.52 -8.04 8.12
CA SER A 123 7.52 -9.06 9.18
C SER A 123 6.35 -10.05 9.08
N LYS A 124 5.13 -9.58 8.77
CA LYS A 124 3.96 -10.44 8.58
C LYS A 124 2.98 -9.93 7.53
N ILE A 125 2.56 -10.82 6.64
CA ILE A 125 1.49 -10.59 5.65
C ILE A 125 0.38 -11.62 5.87
N ASP A 126 -0.86 -11.15 5.84
CA ASP A 126 -2.09 -11.96 5.85
C ASP A 126 -3.03 -11.39 4.78
N ILE A 127 -3.30 -12.15 3.71
CA ILE A 127 -4.14 -11.69 2.59
C ILE A 127 -5.16 -12.75 2.17
N LYS A 128 -6.44 -12.39 2.01
CA LYS A 128 -7.44 -13.38 1.56
C LYS A 128 -7.42 -13.62 0.05
N LYS A 129 -7.27 -12.57 -0.76
CA LYS A 129 -7.17 -12.67 -2.22
C LYS A 129 -6.22 -11.62 -2.79
N ILE A 130 -5.30 -12.08 -3.63
CA ILE A 130 -4.42 -11.27 -4.47
C ILE A 130 -4.75 -11.57 -5.94
N ASP A 131 -4.81 -10.52 -6.74
CA ASP A 131 -5.03 -10.55 -8.18
C ASP A 131 -4.10 -9.49 -8.80
N ILE A 132 -3.02 -9.90 -9.48
CA ILE A 132 -2.00 -8.97 -9.99
C ILE A 132 -1.59 -9.32 -11.42
N ASN A 133 -1.61 -8.36 -12.34
CA ASN A 133 -1.18 -8.65 -13.71
C ASN A 133 0.37 -8.68 -13.86
N LYS A 134 1.10 -7.71 -13.30
CA LYS A 134 2.57 -7.74 -13.31
C LYS A 134 3.18 -7.30 -11.98
N ILE A 135 4.12 -8.10 -11.47
CA ILE A 135 5.00 -7.79 -10.35
C ILE A 135 6.45 -7.74 -10.85
N ASP A 136 7.18 -6.72 -10.43
CA ASP A 136 8.59 -6.51 -10.68
C ASP A 136 9.24 -6.03 -9.37
N ILE A 137 10.10 -6.86 -8.75
CA ILE A 137 10.70 -6.56 -7.44
C ILE A 137 12.19 -6.87 -7.43
N ASN A 138 13.03 -5.87 -7.13
CA ASN A 138 14.47 -6.10 -7.08
C ASN A 138 14.91 -6.84 -5.79
N LYS A 139 14.31 -6.55 -4.63
CA LYS A 139 14.57 -7.31 -3.40
C LYS A 139 13.34 -7.42 -2.52
N ILE A 140 13.04 -8.63 -2.06
CA ILE A 140 11.99 -8.91 -1.08
C ILE A 140 12.50 -9.78 0.06
N ASP A 141 12.31 -9.30 1.29
CA ASP A 141 12.56 -10.03 2.53
C ASP A 141 11.23 -10.10 3.32
N ILE A 142 10.69 -11.30 3.55
CA ILE A 142 9.44 -11.51 4.32
C ILE A 142 9.63 -12.57 5.41
N ASN A 143 9.30 -12.25 6.66
CA ASN A 143 9.40 -13.25 7.73
C ASN A 143 8.21 -14.22 7.78
N LYS A 144 6.98 -13.75 7.58
CA LYS A 144 5.81 -14.64 7.45
C LYS A 144 4.82 -14.11 6.42
N ILE A 145 4.40 -14.99 5.51
CA ILE A 145 3.31 -14.73 4.57
C ILE A 145 2.25 -15.83 4.68
N ASP A 146 0.98 -15.40 4.74
CA ASP A 146 -0.21 -16.24 4.77
C ASP A 146 -1.19 -15.69 3.72
N VAL A 147 -1.49 -16.45 2.67
CA VAL A 147 -2.39 -16.01 1.61
C VAL A 147 -3.36 -17.10 1.18
N ASN A 148 -4.66 -16.81 1.22
CA ASN A 148 -5.67 -17.81 0.86
C ASN A 148 -5.82 -18.01 -0.67
N LYS A 149 -5.70 -16.95 -1.48
CA LYS A 149 -5.67 -17.09 -2.95
C LYS A 149 -4.75 -16.06 -3.58
N ILE A 150 -3.88 -16.54 -4.47
CA ILE A 150 -3.00 -15.74 -5.33
C ILE A 150 -3.32 -16.06 -6.78
N ASP A 151 -3.45 -15.00 -7.59
CA ASP A 151 -3.59 -15.05 -9.04
C ASP A 151 -2.66 -13.97 -9.63
N VAL A 152 -1.60 -14.37 -10.32
CA VAL A 152 -0.62 -13.43 -10.89
C VAL A 152 -0.20 -13.80 -12.31
N SER A 153 -0.37 -12.88 -13.27
CA SER A 153 0.02 -13.18 -14.65
C SER A 153 1.54 -13.21 -14.85
N LYS A 154 2.29 -12.27 -14.26
CA LYS A 154 3.76 -12.20 -14.42
C LYS A 154 4.43 -11.76 -13.13
N ILE A 155 5.47 -12.49 -12.72
CA ILE A 155 6.34 -12.17 -11.60
C ILE A 155 7.78 -12.12 -12.09
N ASP A 156 8.49 -11.07 -11.73
CA ASP A 156 9.93 -10.88 -11.93
C ASP A 156 10.55 -10.44 -10.59
N ILE A 157 11.42 -11.27 -9.99
CA ILE A 157 12.03 -10.98 -8.68
C ILE A 157 13.52 -11.31 -8.67
N ASN A 158 14.40 -10.31 -8.54
CA ASN A 158 15.85 -10.55 -8.55
C ASN A 158 16.39 -11.22 -7.27
N LYS A 159 15.84 -10.90 -6.10
CA LYS A 159 16.28 -11.45 -4.80
C LYS A 159 15.10 -11.65 -3.87
N ILE A 160 14.90 -12.88 -3.42
CA ILE A 160 13.79 -13.28 -2.54
C ILE A 160 14.30 -14.03 -1.32
N ASN A 161 13.81 -13.62 -0.14
CA ASN A 161 13.98 -14.34 1.11
C ASN A 161 12.65 -14.40 1.85
N ILE A 162 12.13 -15.61 2.09
CA ILE A 162 10.88 -15.83 2.82
C ILE A 162 11.09 -16.90 3.89
N ASN A 163 10.93 -16.55 5.17
CA ASN A 163 11.17 -17.51 6.26
C ASN A 163 9.99 -18.50 6.45
N LYS A 164 8.76 -18.04 6.35
CA LYS A 164 7.54 -18.86 6.49
C LYS A 164 6.50 -18.46 5.45
N ILE A 165 6.01 -19.45 4.70
CA ILE A 165 5.01 -19.27 3.64
C ILE A 165 3.87 -20.26 3.82
N ASP A 166 2.64 -19.76 3.82
CA ASP A 166 1.41 -20.55 3.82
C ASP A 166 0.50 -20.00 2.72
N ILE A 167 0.19 -20.83 1.72
CA ILE A 167 -0.64 -20.43 0.57
C ILE A 167 -1.63 -21.54 0.23
N ASN A 168 -2.93 -21.26 0.32
CA ASN A 168 -3.97 -22.26 0.04
C ASN A 168 -4.17 -22.50 -1.46
N LYS A 169 -4.15 -21.44 -2.28
CA LYS A 169 -4.31 -21.52 -3.74
C LYS A 169 -3.41 -20.51 -4.44
N ILE A 170 -2.68 -20.97 -5.45
CA ILE A 170 -1.77 -20.16 -6.24
C ILE A 170 -1.94 -20.46 -7.73
N ASP A 171 -2.10 -19.41 -8.53
CA ASP A 171 -2.10 -19.45 -9.99
C ASP A 171 -1.12 -18.40 -10.49
N ILE A 172 -0.08 -18.83 -11.22
CA ILE A 172 0.96 -17.95 -11.76
C ILE A 172 1.26 -18.35 -13.20
N ASN A 173 1.03 -17.43 -14.16
CA ASN A 173 1.25 -17.73 -15.58
C ASN A 173 2.73 -17.64 -15.99
N LYS A 174 3.50 -16.70 -15.44
CA LYS A 174 4.94 -16.57 -15.69
C LYS A 174 5.68 -16.13 -14.43
N ILE A 175 6.81 -16.76 -14.15
CA ILE A 175 7.69 -16.44 -13.03
C ILE A 175 9.15 -16.42 -13.50
N ASP A 176 9.83 -15.32 -13.26
CA ASP A 176 11.26 -15.12 -13.44
C ASP A 176 11.86 -14.74 -12.07
N ILE A 177 12.78 -15.54 -11.54
CA ILE A 177 13.44 -15.37 -10.22
C ILE A 177 14.93 -15.65 -10.37
#